data_AF-A0A943JEX2-F1
#
_entry.id   AF-A0A943JEX2-F1
#
_cell.length_a   1.000
_cell.length_b   1.000
_cell.length_c   1.000
_cell.angle_alpha   90.00
_cell.angle_beta   90.00
_cell.angle_gamma   90.00
#
_symmetry.space_group_name_H-M   'P 1'
#
loop_
_entity.id
_entity.type
_entity.pdbx_description
1 polymer ?
#
loop_
_entity_poly.entity_id
_entity_poly.type
_entity_poly.pdbx_seq_one_letter_code
_entity_poly.pdbx_strand_id
1 'polypeptide(L)'
;MTATKFNNRLVTPELREALSDYPLYSQDAKGKDALCIAVFHLGNIRWYIMEGQPEGDDFTLYGIVVGLHETEYGYLSASEMADVTYDASKYGLGLLKIEQDRSFKPCALREVKDKELQSFLSRLYDEN
;
A
#
# COMPACT_ATOMS: atom_id res chain seq x y z
N MET A 1 -8.86 5.87 -27.71
CA MET A 1 -9.53 6.18 -26.43
C MET A 1 -8.58 7.03 -25.63
N THR A 2 -8.93 8.29 -25.38
CA THR A 2 -8.11 9.22 -24.60
C THR A 2 -8.10 8.74 -23.16
N ALA A 3 -6.97 8.19 -22.70
CA ALA A 3 -6.80 7.87 -21.29
C ALA A 3 -6.99 9.15 -20.48
N THR A 4 -8.07 9.24 -19.71
CA THR A 4 -8.26 10.29 -18.72
C THR A 4 -7.02 10.28 -17.83
N LYS A 5 -6.34 11.42 -17.70
CA LYS A 5 -5.09 11.50 -16.96
C LYS A 5 -5.42 11.32 -15.48
N PHE A 6 -5.31 10.09 -14.98
CA PHE A 6 -5.49 9.80 -13.55
C PHE A 6 -4.56 10.69 -12.73
N ASN A 7 -5.17 11.58 -11.94
CA ASN A 7 -4.47 12.57 -11.14
C ASN A 7 -4.74 12.28 -9.65
N ASN A 8 -3.79 11.58 -9.02
CA ASN A 8 -3.89 11.15 -7.64
C ASN A 8 -2.58 11.47 -6.92
N ARG A 9 -2.68 12.03 -5.71
CA ARG A 9 -1.51 12.47 -4.92
C ARG A 9 -0.66 11.32 -4.37
N LEU A 10 -1.24 10.14 -4.21
CA LEU A 10 -0.57 8.94 -3.70
C LEU A 10 0.06 8.13 -4.84
N VAL A 11 -0.63 8.01 -5.98
CA VAL A 11 -0.12 7.29 -7.16
C VAL A 11 0.53 8.27 -8.13
N THR A 12 1.76 8.64 -7.79
CA THR A 12 2.60 9.51 -8.63
C THR A 12 2.98 8.81 -9.94
N PRO A 13 3.43 9.54 -10.97
CA PRO A 13 3.94 8.93 -12.19
C PRO A 13 5.04 7.88 -11.94
N GLU A 14 5.93 8.14 -10.98
CA GLU A 14 7.02 7.23 -10.60
C GLU A 14 6.48 5.95 -9.95
N LEU A 15 5.49 6.05 -9.06
CA LEU A 15 4.88 4.86 -8.48
C LEU A 15 4.11 4.06 -9.55
N ARG A 16 3.42 4.75 -10.46
CA ARG A 16 2.70 4.10 -11.56
C ARG A 16 3.63 3.33 -12.48
N GLU A 17 4.80 3.90 -12.80
CA GLU A 17 5.84 3.23 -13.56
C GLU A 17 6.41 2.03 -12.79
N ALA A 18 6.69 2.17 -11.49
CA ALA A 18 7.15 1.05 -10.68
C ALA A 18 6.12 -0.10 -10.62
N LEU A 19 4.82 0.20 -10.61
CA LEU A 19 3.75 -0.80 -10.57
C LEU A 19 3.40 -1.38 -11.94
N SER A 20 3.85 -0.81 -13.07
CA SER A 20 3.50 -1.33 -14.39
C SER A 20 4.05 -2.74 -14.66
N ASP A 21 5.12 -3.11 -13.97
CA ASP A 21 5.72 -4.46 -14.02
C ASP A 21 5.03 -5.43 -13.04
N TYR A 22 4.14 -4.93 -12.17
CA TYR A 22 3.45 -5.68 -11.13
C TYR A 22 1.94 -5.42 -11.16
N PRO A 23 1.25 -5.78 -12.25
CA PRO A 23 -0.21 -5.73 -12.31
C PRO A 23 -0.82 -6.67 -11.27
N LEU A 24 -2.13 -6.56 -11.05
CA LEU A 24 -2.83 -7.43 -10.09
C LEU A 24 -2.61 -8.91 -10.45
N TYR A 25 -2.42 -9.74 -9.43
CA TYR A 25 -2.15 -11.18 -9.52
C TYR A 25 -0.77 -11.58 -10.09
N SER A 26 0.12 -10.62 -10.40
CA SER A 26 1.47 -10.89 -10.93
C SER A 26 2.43 -11.52 -9.92
N GLN A 27 2.11 -11.43 -8.64
CA GLN A 27 2.89 -11.89 -7.50
C GLN A 27 2.20 -13.00 -6.70
N ASP A 28 1.11 -13.56 -7.24
CA ASP A 28 0.40 -14.68 -6.64
C ASP A 28 1.36 -15.85 -6.33
N ALA A 29 1.05 -16.56 -5.24
CA ALA A 29 1.84 -17.67 -4.70
C ALA A 29 3.28 -17.35 -4.26
N LYS A 30 3.76 -16.09 -4.37
CA LYS A 30 5.08 -15.71 -3.84
C LYS A 30 5.11 -15.59 -2.31
N GLY A 31 3.95 -15.43 -1.65
CA GLY A 31 3.86 -15.33 -0.19
C GLY A 31 4.81 -14.25 0.35
N LYS A 32 5.71 -14.64 1.27
CA LYS A 32 6.71 -13.74 1.87
C LYS A 32 7.76 -13.20 0.89
N ASP A 33 7.87 -13.78 -0.31
CA ASP A 33 8.82 -13.38 -1.36
C ASP A 33 8.21 -12.39 -2.37
N ALA A 34 6.93 -12.02 -2.22
CA ALA A 34 6.35 -10.95 -3.02
C ALA A 34 7.09 -9.63 -2.76
N LEU A 35 7.32 -8.86 -3.83
CA LEU A 35 7.97 -7.56 -3.76
C LEU A 35 6.98 -6.53 -3.21
N CYS A 36 7.32 -5.90 -2.09
CA CYS A 36 6.68 -4.69 -1.64
C CYS A 36 7.31 -3.50 -2.37
N ILE A 37 6.49 -2.73 -3.09
CA ILE A 37 6.93 -1.66 -3.99
C ILE A 37 6.83 -0.29 -3.30
N ALA A 38 5.78 -0.08 -2.52
CA ALA A 38 5.53 1.18 -1.84
C ALA A 38 4.93 0.98 -0.45
N VAL A 39 5.12 1.97 0.41
CA VAL A 39 4.47 2.04 1.71
C VAL A 39 3.70 3.35 1.81
N PHE A 40 2.43 3.25 2.20
CA PHE A 40 1.65 4.40 2.64
C PHE A 40 1.46 4.37 4.15
N HIS A 41 1.29 5.52 4.78
CA HIS A 41 1.05 5.59 6.22
C HIS A 41 0.12 6.73 6.63
N LEU A 42 -0.59 6.54 7.75
CA LEU A 42 -1.32 7.57 8.49
C LEU A 42 -1.24 7.23 9.98
N GLY A 43 -0.46 8.00 10.73
CA GLY A 43 -0.14 7.64 12.11
C GLY A 43 0.55 6.27 12.18
N ASN A 44 -0.02 5.34 12.94
CA ASN A 44 0.50 3.97 13.07
C ASN A 44 -0.05 3.00 12.00
N ILE A 45 -0.96 3.43 11.14
CA ILE A 45 -1.49 2.58 10.07
C ILE A 45 -0.49 2.60 8.92
N ARG A 46 -0.12 1.43 8.42
CA ARG A 46 0.76 1.30 7.25
C ARG A 46 0.12 0.37 6.22
N TRP A 47 0.24 0.72 4.95
CA TRP A 47 -0.17 -0.11 3.82
C TRP A 47 1.06 -0.47 3.00
N TYR A 48 1.38 -1.76 2.93
CA TYR A 48 2.47 -2.33 2.16
C TYR A 48 1.94 -2.79 0.80
N ILE A 49 2.27 -2.04 -0.26
CA ILE A 49 1.71 -2.24 -1.59
C ILE A 49 2.61 -3.14 -2.42
N MET A 50 2.04 -4.19 -2.99
CA MET A 50 2.75 -5.18 -3.81
C MET A 50 2.38 -5.08 -5.28
N GLU A 51 1.14 -4.70 -5.60
CA GLU A 51 0.65 -4.68 -6.98
C GLU A 51 -0.31 -3.52 -7.17
N GLY A 52 -0.53 -3.18 -8.44
CA GLY A 52 -1.62 -2.28 -8.77
C GLY A 52 -1.71 -2.00 -10.26
N GLN A 53 -2.89 -1.59 -10.68
CA GLN A 53 -3.16 -1.29 -12.09
C GLN A 53 -4.26 -0.23 -12.22
N PRO A 54 -4.33 0.49 -13.35
CA PRO A 54 -5.47 1.34 -13.65
C PRO A 54 -6.75 0.51 -13.81
N GLU A 55 -7.84 0.95 -13.19
CA GLU A 55 -9.17 0.36 -13.36
C GLU A 55 -10.19 1.49 -13.56
N GLY A 56 -10.66 1.65 -14.80
CA GLY A 56 -11.56 2.74 -15.16
C GLY A 56 -10.89 4.11 -15.01
N ASP A 57 -11.47 4.95 -14.15
CA ASP A 57 -10.97 6.27 -13.78
C ASP A 57 -10.16 6.27 -12.47
N ASP A 58 -9.91 5.10 -11.89
CA ASP A 58 -9.14 4.92 -10.67
C ASP A 58 -7.88 4.06 -10.87
N PHE A 59 -7.15 3.84 -9.79
CA PHE A 59 -6.02 2.92 -9.73
C PHE A 59 -6.19 1.98 -8.53
N THR A 60 -6.45 0.72 -8.83
CA THR A 60 -6.61 -0.33 -7.82
C THR A 60 -5.23 -0.79 -7.37
N LEU A 61 -5.01 -0.77 -6.06
CA LEU A 61 -3.81 -1.26 -5.39
C LEU A 61 -4.13 -2.54 -4.65
N TYR A 62 -3.15 -3.43 -4.54
CA TYR A 62 -3.23 -4.61 -3.69
C TYR A 62 -2.05 -4.63 -2.71
N GLY A 63 -2.35 -4.91 -1.45
CA GLY A 63 -1.36 -4.85 -0.39
C GLY A 63 -1.86 -5.35 0.97
N ILE A 64 -1.03 -5.15 1.98
CA ILE A 64 -1.31 -5.52 3.38
C ILE A 64 -1.45 -4.27 4.21
N VAL A 65 -2.54 -4.15 4.98
CA VAL A 65 -2.70 -3.10 5.99
C VAL A 65 -2.36 -3.62 7.38
N VAL A 66 -1.61 -2.84 8.14
CA VAL A 66 -1.26 -3.09 9.55
C VAL A 66 -1.57 -1.86 10.40
N GLY A 67 -1.74 -2.02 11.71
CA GLY A 67 -2.01 -0.93 12.66
C GLY A 67 -3.48 -0.56 12.79
N LEU A 68 -4.37 -1.37 12.20
CA LEU A 68 -5.81 -1.37 12.45
C LEU A 68 -6.17 -2.45 13.48
N HIS A 69 -7.47 -2.71 13.66
CA HIS A 69 -7.93 -3.76 14.56
C HIS A 69 -7.39 -5.15 14.14
N GLU A 70 -7.30 -5.39 12.83
CA GLU A 70 -6.75 -6.60 12.25
C GLU A 70 -5.74 -6.26 11.15
N THR A 71 -4.77 -7.15 10.95
CA THR A 71 -3.88 -7.12 9.78
C THR A 71 -4.48 -7.97 8.68
N GLU A 72 -4.57 -7.44 7.46
CA GLU A 72 -5.19 -8.16 6.34
C GLU A 72 -4.57 -7.79 4.99
N TYR A 73 -4.69 -8.73 4.04
CA TYR A 73 -4.56 -8.44 2.61
C TYR A 73 -5.84 -7.79 2.09
N GLY A 74 -5.72 -6.82 1.20
CA GLY A 74 -6.89 -6.16 0.62
C GLY A 74 -6.60 -5.41 -0.67
N TYR A 75 -7.67 -5.21 -1.45
CA TYR A 75 -7.70 -4.27 -2.56
C TYR A 75 -8.07 -2.88 -2.03
N LEU A 76 -7.44 -1.86 -2.60
CA LEU A 76 -7.58 -0.48 -2.16
C LEU A 76 -7.78 0.41 -3.39
N SER A 77 -8.82 1.25 -3.35
CA SER A 77 -8.95 2.36 -4.29
C SER A 77 -7.94 3.45 -3.93
N ALA A 78 -7.05 3.79 -4.86
CA ALA A 78 -6.11 4.89 -4.65
C ALA A 78 -6.83 6.22 -4.43
N SER A 79 -7.99 6.43 -5.06
CA SER A 79 -8.80 7.64 -4.89
C SER A 79 -9.42 7.70 -3.49
N GLU A 80 -10.03 6.61 -3.01
CA GLU A 80 -10.55 6.56 -1.63
C GLU A 80 -9.43 6.77 -0.60
N MET A 81 -8.26 6.11 -0.78
CA MET A 81 -7.10 6.32 0.10
C MET A 81 -6.64 7.80 0.10
N ALA A 82 -6.68 8.48 -1.05
CA ALA A 82 -6.26 9.87 -1.15
C ALA A 82 -7.19 10.83 -0.37
N ASP A 83 -8.47 10.46 -0.25
CA ASP A 83 -9.53 11.23 0.43
C ASP A 83 -9.60 10.96 1.94
N VAL A 84 -8.98 9.88 2.43
CA VAL A 84 -8.86 9.63 3.88
C VAL A 84 -8.15 10.80 4.56
N THR A 85 -8.85 11.37 5.55
CA THR A 85 -8.36 12.47 6.38
C THR A 85 -8.65 12.19 7.86
N TYR A 86 -7.80 12.72 8.74
CA TYR A 86 -8.01 12.66 10.18
C TYR A 86 -7.73 14.01 10.81
N ASP A 87 -8.73 14.60 11.46
CA ASP A 87 -8.55 15.86 12.19
C ASP A 87 -7.86 15.61 13.55
N ALA A 88 -6.56 15.86 13.58
CA ALA A 88 -5.71 15.78 14.76
C ALA A 88 -5.47 17.16 15.40
N SER A 89 -6.32 18.16 15.13
CA SER A 89 -6.16 19.53 15.67
C SER A 89 -6.16 19.55 17.20
N LYS A 90 -6.89 18.64 17.86
CA LYS A 90 -6.86 18.48 19.33
C LYS A 90 -5.47 18.10 19.88
N TYR A 91 -4.58 17.59 19.04
CA TYR A 91 -3.19 17.25 19.36
C TYR A 91 -2.19 18.28 18.80
N GLY A 92 -2.65 19.37 18.19
CA GLY A 92 -1.79 20.39 17.57
C GLY A 92 -1.19 20.00 16.21
N LEU A 93 -1.68 18.93 15.57
CA LEU A 93 -1.13 18.39 14.32
C LEU A 93 -1.93 18.79 13.07
N GLY A 94 -3.12 19.39 13.24
CA GLY A 94 -4.00 19.77 12.14
C GLY A 94 -4.63 18.57 11.43
N LEU A 95 -4.94 18.74 10.14
CA LEU A 95 -5.54 17.70 9.31
C LEU A 95 -4.46 16.76 8.76
N LEU A 96 -4.46 15.51 9.21
CA LEU A 96 -3.58 14.46 8.71
C LEU A 96 -4.22 13.76 7.50
N LYS A 97 -3.36 13.24 6.64
CA LYS A 97 -3.72 12.50 5.41
C LYS A 97 -2.80 11.28 5.29
N ILE A 98 -3.25 10.28 4.53
CA ILE A 98 -2.35 9.19 4.15
C ILE A 98 -1.18 9.76 3.34
N GLU A 99 0.06 9.39 3.61
CA GLU A 99 1.25 9.82 2.87
C GLU A 99 2.03 8.62 2.35
N GLN A 100 2.79 8.82 1.27
CA GLN A 100 3.74 7.82 0.77
C GLN A 100 5.08 7.98 1.46
N ASP A 101 5.64 6.89 1.98
CA ASP A 101 7.03 6.87 2.44
C ASP A 101 7.97 6.87 1.23
N ARG A 102 8.47 8.07 0.89
CA ARG A 102 9.41 8.26 -0.23
C ARG A 102 10.82 7.74 0.05
N SER A 103 11.13 7.41 1.31
CA SER A 103 12.42 6.84 1.70
C SER A 103 12.46 5.33 1.55
N PHE A 104 11.28 4.68 1.52
CA PHE A 104 11.15 3.25 1.32
C PHE A 104 11.79 2.80 0.01
N LYS A 105 12.46 1.64 0.07
CA LYS A 105 13.07 0.99 -1.09
C LYS A 105 12.38 -0.35 -1.30
N PRO A 106 11.96 -0.68 -2.53
CA PRO A 106 11.32 -1.96 -2.80
C PRO A 106 12.17 -3.13 -2.32
N CYS A 107 11.54 -4.07 -1.63
CA CYS A 107 12.17 -5.27 -1.09
C CYS A 107 11.13 -6.39 -0.92
N ALA A 108 11.58 -7.62 -0.71
CA ALA A 108 10.64 -8.71 -0.45
C ALA A 108 9.91 -8.47 0.88
N LEU A 109 8.65 -8.90 0.99
CA LEU A 109 7.85 -8.74 2.21
C LEU A 109 8.58 -9.28 3.47
N ARG A 110 9.31 -10.39 3.36
CA ARG A 110 10.14 -10.95 4.45
C ARG A 110 11.25 -10.02 4.95
N GLU A 111 11.68 -9.05 4.16
CA GLU A 111 12.77 -8.13 4.47
C GLU A 111 12.27 -6.83 5.12
N VAL A 112 10.96 -6.57 5.08
CA VAL A 112 10.34 -5.39 5.69
C VAL A 112 10.46 -5.47 7.21
N LYS A 113 11.10 -4.46 7.80
CA LYS A 113 11.39 -4.40 9.25
C LYS A 113 10.19 -3.88 10.06
N ASP A 114 9.08 -4.59 9.99
CA ASP A 114 7.85 -4.31 10.74
C ASP A 114 7.38 -5.55 11.48
N LYS A 115 7.31 -5.47 12.82
CA LYS A 115 6.99 -6.64 13.65
C LYS A 115 5.57 -7.17 13.41
N GLU A 116 4.60 -6.28 13.22
CA GLU A 116 3.19 -6.66 13.05
C GLU A 116 3.00 -7.35 11.70
N LEU A 117 3.60 -6.79 10.64
CA LEU A 117 3.64 -7.41 9.32
C LEU A 117 4.33 -8.79 9.39
N GLN A 118 5.51 -8.89 9.99
CA GLN A 118 6.24 -10.17 10.06
C GLN A 118 5.46 -11.23 10.87
N SER A 119 4.80 -10.84 11.96
CA SER A 119 3.94 -11.76 12.72
C SER A 119 2.73 -12.21 11.91
N PHE A 120 2.10 -11.33 11.13
CA PHE A 120 1.01 -11.70 10.22
C PHE A 120 1.47 -12.67 9.14
N LEU A 121 2.55 -12.34 8.43
CA LEU A 121 3.11 -13.19 7.38
C LEU A 121 3.51 -14.58 7.91
N SER A 122 4.06 -14.64 9.12
CA SER A 122 4.46 -15.92 9.74
C SER A 122 3.26 -16.79 10.06
N ARG A 123 2.15 -16.22 10.58
CA ARG A 123 0.91 -16.97 10.82
C ARG A 123 0.29 -17.57 9.55
N LEU A 124 0.53 -16.95 8.39
CA LEU A 124 -0.05 -17.38 7.12
C LEU A 124 0.83 -18.37 6.35
N TYR A 125 2.14 -18.18 6.38
CA TYR A 125 3.05 -18.87 5.46
C TYR A 125 4.10 -19.74 6.12
N ASP A 126 4.35 -19.59 7.42
CA ASP A 126 5.20 -20.56 8.10
C ASP A 126 4.32 -21.78 8.41
N GLU A 127 4.73 -22.94 7.88
CA GLU A 127 4.15 -24.21 8.26
C GLU A 127 4.34 -24.41 9.78
N ASN A 128 3.31 -24.93 10.45
CA ASN A 128 3.49 -25.55 11.77
C ASN A 128 4.31 -26.84 11.64
#